data_AF-A0A7R8A225-F1
#
_entry.id   AF-A0A7R8A225-F1
#
_cell.length_a   1.000
_cell.length_b   1.000
_cell.length_c   1.000
_cell.angle_alpha   90.00
_cell.angle_beta   90.00
_cell.angle_gamma   90.00
#
_symmetry.space_group_name_H-M   'P 1'
#
loop_
_entity.id
_entity.type
_entity.pdbx_description
1 polymer ?
#
loop_
_entity_poly.entity_id
_entity_poly.type
_entity_poly.pdbx_seq_one_letter_code
_entity_poly.pdbx_strand_id
1 'polypeptide(L)'
;MDQMRDDNDPTSFIFHIVSRTSKDGPIPLRELLIQVYKKWDGIMAQRGLTSLCPIYFSRKEIEQSRQQAEAWAAAFSQYDNLRAQISGEEGWVSHDDYEEATKRWKENEKTLQALRKQLEALV
;
A
#
# COMPACT_ATOMS: atom_id res chain seq x y z
N MET A 1 -5.59 -8.78 16.58
CA MET A 1 -5.65 -10.22 16.31
C MET A 1 -4.82 -10.49 15.08
N ASP A 2 -3.69 -11.15 15.26
CA ASP A 2 -2.57 -11.22 14.30
C ASP A 2 -2.43 -12.66 13.74
N GLN A 3 -3.57 -13.20 13.28
CA GLN A 3 -3.71 -14.63 12.98
C GLN A 3 -4.21 -14.83 11.55
N MET A 4 -3.55 -14.18 10.59
CA MET A 4 -3.84 -14.34 9.16
C MET A 4 -2.61 -14.66 8.33
N ARG A 5 -1.47 -14.90 8.99
CA ARG A 5 -0.20 -15.25 8.35
C ARG A 5 0.03 -16.75 8.50
N ASP A 6 -0.46 -17.50 7.53
CA ASP A 6 0.00 -18.87 7.33
C ASP A 6 1.23 -18.82 6.41
N ASP A 7 2.41 -18.93 6.99
CA ASP A 7 3.67 -18.92 6.24
C ASP A 7 3.82 -20.16 5.31
N ASN A 8 2.93 -21.16 5.41
CA ASN A 8 2.89 -22.32 4.52
C ASN A 8 2.00 -22.14 3.28
N ASP A 9 1.12 -21.13 3.24
CA ASP A 9 0.32 -20.81 2.05
C ASP A 9 0.78 -19.47 1.43
N PRO A 10 1.58 -19.51 0.36
CA PRO A 10 2.05 -18.29 -0.31
C PRO A 10 0.89 -17.45 -0.88
N THR A 11 -0.30 -18.04 -1.03
CA THR A 11 -1.49 -17.35 -1.54
C THR A 11 -2.11 -16.42 -0.50
N SER A 12 -2.10 -16.81 0.79
CA SER A 12 -2.60 -15.96 1.89
C SER A 12 -1.80 -14.66 2.02
N PHE A 13 -0.47 -14.74 1.89
CA PHE A 13 0.40 -13.57 1.85
C PHE A 13 0.12 -12.68 0.63
N ILE A 14 -0.12 -13.28 -0.54
CA ILE A 14 -0.48 -12.54 -1.76
C ILE A 14 -1.84 -11.84 -1.58
N PHE A 15 -2.86 -12.51 -1.03
CA PHE A 15 -4.16 -11.88 -0.78
C PHE A 15 -4.10 -10.79 0.28
N HIS A 16 -3.31 -10.96 1.35
CA HIS A 16 -3.06 -9.91 2.33
C HIS A 16 -2.43 -8.68 1.67
N ILE A 17 -1.43 -8.90 0.83
CA ILE A 17 -0.75 -7.85 0.08
C ILE A 17 -1.71 -7.17 -0.90
N VAL A 18 -2.44 -7.93 -1.71
CA VAL A 18 -3.41 -7.40 -2.67
C VAL A 18 -4.55 -6.66 -1.96
N SER A 19 -5.01 -7.17 -0.82
CA SER A 19 -6.02 -6.49 0.01
C SER A 19 -5.49 -5.20 0.65
N ARG A 20 -4.18 -5.04 0.82
CA ARG A 20 -3.58 -3.75 1.18
C ARG A 20 -3.51 -2.83 -0.03
N THR A 21 -3.20 -3.35 -1.23
CA THR A 21 -3.22 -2.54 -2.47
C THR A 21 -4.59 -1.99 -2.84
N SER A 22 -5.70 -2.62 -2.43
CA SER A 22 -7.04 -2.04 -2.62
C SER A 22 -7.30 -0.82 -1.71
N LYS A 23 -6.61 -0.73 -0.58
CA LYS A 23 -6.64 0.43 0.33
C LYS A 23 -5.60 1.49 -0.07
N ASP A 24 -4.43 1.04 -0.49
CA ASP A 24 -3.25 1.87 -0.76
C ASP A 24 -3.12 2.25 -2.26
N GLY A 25 -4.00 1.75 -3.12
CA GLY A 25 -4.00 2.06 -4.56
C GLY A 25 -3.08 1.17 -5.42
N PRO A 26 -3.10 1.38 -6.76
CA PRO A 26 -2.48 0.47 -7.73
C PRO A 26 -0.94 0.59 -7.81
N ILE A 27 -0.36 1.69 -7.34
CA ILE A 27 1.08 1.93 -7.35
C ILE A 27 1.84 0.92 -6.46
N PRO A 28 1.42 0.70 -5.20
CA PRO A 28 1.94 -0.39 -4.38
C PRO A 28 1.90 -1.75 -5.07
N LEU A 29 0.82 -2.09 -5.79
CA LEU A 29 0.69 -3.38 -6.50
C LEU A 29 1.74 -3.54 -7.59
N ARG A 30 2.01 -2.49 -8.37
CA ARG A 30 3.02 -2.52 -9.43
C ARG A 30 4.42 -2.78 -8.87
N GLU A 31 4.79 -2.14 -7.76
CA GLU A 31 6.07 -2.38 -7.10
C GLU A 31 6.21 -3.81 -6.58
N LEU A 32 5.14 -4.39 -6.05
CA LEU A 32 5.12 -5.77 -5.60
C LEU A 32 5.35 -6.75 -6.77
N LEU A 33 4.70 -6.52 -7.90
CA LEU A 33 4.91 -7.31 -9.12
C LEU A 33 6.36 -7.19 -9.63
N ILE A 34 6.96 -6.00 -9.57
CA ILE A 34 8.37 -5.80 -9.92
C ILE A 34 9.30 -6.57 -8.96
N GLN A 35 8.99 -6.60 -7.67
CA GLN A 35 9.76 -7.39 -6.70
C GLN A 35 9.65 -8.89 -6.97
N VAL A 36 8.46 -9.38 -7.33
CA VAL A 36 8.24 -10.77 -7.76
C VAL A 36 9.08 -11.06 -9.01
N TYR A 37 9.02 -10.20 -10.02
CA TYR A 37 9.84 -10.32 -11.23
C TYR A 37 11.34 -10.40 -10.92
N LYS A 38 11.86 -9.49 -10.07
CA LYS A 38 13.30 -9.46 -9.68
C LYS A 38 13.75 -10.70 -8.91
N LYS A 39 12.85 -11.33 -8.15
CA LYS A 39 13.15 -12.49 -7.30
C LYS A 39 12.73 -13.83 -7.93
N TRP A 40 12.16 -13.81 -9.13
CA TRP A 40 11.54 -14.97 -9.76
C TRP A 40 12.49 -16.15 -9.87
N ASP A 41 13.73 -15.93 -10.31
CA ASP A 41 14.72 -16.99 -10.44
C ASP A 41 15.00 -17.69 -9.11
N GLY A 42 15.02 -16.94 -8.00
CA GLY A 42 15.16 -17.50 -6.66
C GLY A 42 13.93 -18.29 -6.20
N ILE A 43 12.74 -17.80 -6.51
CA ILE A 43 11.46 -18.48 -6.20
C ILE A 43 11.39 -19.82 -6.96
N MET A 44 11.81 -19.85 -8.22
CA MET A 44 11.79 -21.05 -9.04
C MET A 44 12.90 -22.03 -8.67
N ALA A 45 14.10 -21.54 -8.35
CA ALA A 45 15.21 -22.36 -7.88
C ALA A 45 14.86 -23.15 -6.61
N GLN A 46 14.14 -22.54 -5.66
CA GLN A 46 13.65 -23.23 -4.45
C GLN A 46 12.68 -24.38 -4.76
N ARG A 47 11.98 -24.32 -5.90
CA ARG A 47 11.03 -25.35 -6.34
C ARG A 47 11.65 -26.35 -7.32
N GLY A 48 12.95 -26.24 -7.61
CA GLY A 48 13.63 -27.06 -8.61
C GLY A 48 13.16 -26.81 -10.04
N LEU A 49 12.56 -25.65 -10.30
CA LEU A 49 12.01 -25.28 -11.61
C LEU A 49 12.86 -24.18 -12.24
N THR A 50 12.87 -24.12 -13.58
CA THR A 50 13.63 -23.12 -14.37
C THR A 50 12.74 -22.36 -15.35
N SER A 51 11.47 -22.19 -15.02
CA SER A 51 10.53 -21.46 -15.89
C SER A 51 10.83 -19.97 -15.86
N LEU A 52 10.71 -19.33 -17.02
CA LEU A 52 10.80 -17.88 -17.15
C LEU A 52 9.67 -17.19 -16.36
N CYS A 53 9.90 -15.96 -15.94
CA CYS A 53 8.89 -15.17 -15.24
C CYS A 53 7.71 -14.91 -16.18
N PRO A 54 6.46 -15.18 -15.76
CA PRO A 54 5.28 -14.93 -16.59
C PRO A 54 5.01 -13.44 -16.81
N ILE A 55 5.63 -12.58 -15.99
CA ILE A 55 5.57 -11.13 -16.08
C ILE A 55 6.94 -10.59 -16.46
N TYR A 56 6.96 -9.54 -17.27
CA TYR A 56 8.19 -8.89 -17.71
C TYR A 56 8.10 -7.40 -17.47
N PHE A 57 9.20 -6.82 -17.00
CA PHE A 57 9.37 -5.38 -16.88
C PHE A 57 10.70 -4.97 -17.51
N SER A 58 10.65 -3.96 -18.39
CA SER A 58 11.85 -3.31 -18.90
C SER A 58 12.54 -2.49 -17.80
N ARG A 59 13.82 -2.21 -17.98
CA ARG A 59 14.56 -1.32 -17.06
C ARG A 59 13.90 0.05 -16.91
N LYS A 60 13.34 0.58 -18.00
CA LYS A 60 12.66 1.88 -18.00
C LYS A 60 11.38 1.83 -17.15
N GLU A 61 10.58 0.78 -17.26
CA GLU A 61 9.36 0.63 -16.46
C GLU A 61 9.67 0.46 -14.97
N ILE A 62 10.74 -0.27 -14.64
CA ILE A 62 11.19 -0.43 -13.24
C ILE A 62 11.61 0.92 -12.66
N GLU A 63 12.37 1.72 -13.40
CA GLU A 63 12.81 3.03 -12.94
C GLU A 63 11.65 4.01 -12.78
N GLN A 64 10.73 4.05 -13.76
CA GLN A 64 9.54 4.89 -13.68
C GLN A 64 8.62 4.49 -12.53
N SER A 65 8.42 3.19 -12.32
CA SER A 65 7.60 2.69 -11.21
C SER A 65 8.20 3.09 -9.87
N ARG A 66 9.53 3.02 -9.72
CA ARG A 66 10.21 3.45 -8.50
C ARG A 66 10.01 4.94 -8.20
N GLN A 67 10.17 5.80 -9.20
CA GLN A 67 9.94 7.24 -9.05
C GLN A 67 8.49 7.54 -8.67
N GLN A 68 7.54 6.86 -9.31
CA GLN A 68 6.12 6.99 -9.01
C GLN A 68 5.79 6.49 -7.59
N ALA A 69 6.38 5.39 -7.16
CA ALA A 69 6.21 4.84 -5.83
C ALA A 69 6.79 5.73 -4.73
N GLU A 70 7.96 6.33 -4.96
CA GLU A 70 8.58 7.28 -4.02
C GLU A 70 7.73 8.55 -3.86
N ALA A 71 7.26 9.12 -4.97
CA ALA A 71 6.36 10.28 -4.94
C ALA A 71 5.02 9.96 -4.24
N TRP A 72 4.44 8.81 -4.57
CA TRP A 72 3.20 8.35 -3.95
C TRP A 72 3.39 8.07 -2.44
N ALA A 73 4.46 7.40 -2.03
CA ALA A 73 4.73 7.10 -0.62
C ALA A 73 4.91 8.37 0.22
N ALA A 74 5.60 9.38 -0.33
CA ALA A 74 5.77 10.67 0.33
C ALA A 74 4.42 11.40 0.54
N ALA A 75 3.54 11.38 -0.47
CA ALA A 75 2.21 11.97 -0.37
C ALA A 75 1.29 11.16 0.57
N PHE A 76 1.37 9.82 0.51
CA PHE A 76 0.54 8.93 1.30
C PHE A 76 0.88 9.02 2.78
N SER A 77 2.17 9.07 3.12
CA SER A 77 2.60 9.27 4.50
C SER A 77 2.01 10.53 5.12
N GLN A 78 1.95 11.65 4.38
CA GLN A 78 1.34 12.89 4.88
C GLN A 78 -0.17 12.74 5.11
N TYR A 79 -0.88 12.13 4.16
CA TYR A 79 -2.30 11.87 4.27
C TYR A 79 -2.64 10.92 5.43
N ASP A 80 -1.95 9.78 5.52
CA ASP A 80 -2.24 8.76 6.51
C ASP A 80 -1.89 9.20 7.92
N ASN A 81 -0.79 9.96 8.11
CA ASN A 81 -0.45 10.56 9.39
C ASN A 81 -1.55 11.52 9.89
N LEU A 82 -2.08 12.37 9.01
CA LEU A 82 -3.15 13.29 9.38
C LEU A 82 -4.45 12.54 9.68
N ARG A 83 -4.80 11.53 8.86
CA ARG A 83 -5.96 10.66 9.09
C ARG A 83 -5.86 9.95 10.44
N ALA A 84 -4.70 9.36 10.75
CA ALA A 84 -4.46 8.63 11.99
C ALA A 84 -4.56 9.54 13.23
N GLN A 85 -4.15 10.80 13.14
CA GLN A 85 -4.31 11.78 14.23
C GLN A 85 -5.78 12.12 14.52
N ILE A 86 -6.65 12.01 13.52
CA ILE A 86 -8.08 12.37 13.63
C ILE A 86 -8.91 11.18 14.10
N SER A 87 -8.67 9.99 13.56
CA SER A 87 -9.55 8.82 13.74
C SER A 87 -8.83 7.56 14.25
N GLY A 88 -7.58 7.67 14.69
CA GLY A 88 -6.74 6.53 15.04
C GLY A 88 -6.31 5.70 13.82
N GLU A 89 -5.46 4.71 14.04
CA GLU A 89 -4.88 3.89 12.95
C GLU A 89 -5.93 3.17 12.10
N GLU A 90 -7.05 2.73 12.69
CA GLU A 90 -8.08 1.96 11.98
C GLU A 90 -9.32 2.79 11.60
N GLY A 91 -9.32 4.09 11.87
CA GLY A 91 -10.50 4.94 11.63
C GLY A 91 -11.61 4.76 12.67
N TRP A 92 -11.33 4.07 13.77
CA TRP A 92 -12.25 3.85 14.88
C TRP A 92 -11.96 4.81 16.03
N VAL A 93 -13.02 5.43 16.54
CA VAL A 93 -12.98 6.31 17.71
C VAL A 93 -13.98 5.78 18.73
N SER A 94 -13.59 5.78 20.01
CA SER A 94 -14.49 5.41 21.10
C SER A 94 -15.68 6.39 21.19
N HIS A 95 -16.77 6.00 21.86
CA HIS A 95 -17.88 6.93 22.06
C HIS A 95 -17.45 8.16 22.88
N ASP A 96 -16.59 7.95 23.88
CA ASP A 96 -16.09 8.98 24.79
C ASP A 96 -15.21 10.01 24.05
N ASP A 97 -14.46 9.58 23.03
CA ASP A 97 -13.59 10.45 22.23
C ASP A 97 -14.28 11.01 20.98
N TYR A 98 -15.54 10.65 20.72
CA TYR A 98 -16.23 10.96 19.46
C TYR A 98 -16.38 12.45 19.19
N GLU A 99 -16.74 13.24 20.21
CA GLU A 99 -16.90 14.70 20.06
C GLU A 99 -15.57 15.38 19.73
N GLU A 100 -14.51 14.97 20.40
CA GLU A 100 -13.15 15.48 20.19
C GLU A 100 -12.62 15.10 18.79
N ALA A 101 -12.83 13.86 18.36
CA ALA A 101 -12.49 13.44 17.00
C ALA A 101 -13.30 14.20 15.93
N THR A 102 -14.58 14.45 16.18
CA THR A 102 -15.44 15.23 15.27
C THR A 102 -14.95 16.67 15.14
N LYS A 103 -14.46 17.27 16.24
CA LYS A 103 -13.86 18.60 16.21
C LYS A 103 -12.56 18.60 15.38
N ARG A 104 -11.65 17.65 15.63
CA ARG A 104 -10.41 17.49 14.86
C ARG A 104 -10.68 17.24 13.37
N TRP A 105 -11.72 16.46 13.05
CA TRP A 105 -12.16 16.25 11.68
C TRP A 105 -12.55 17.57 11.00
N LYS A 106 -13.45 18.35 11.63
CA LYS A 106 -13.90 19.64 11.07
C LYS A 106 -12.75 20.62 10.85
N GLU A 107 -11.78 20.64 11.75
CA GLU A 107 -10.59 21.50 11.64
C GLU A 107 -9.65 21.09 10.49
N ASN A 108 -9.58 19.79 10.18
CA ASN A 108 -8.63 19.24 9.23
C ASN A 108 -9.25 18.77 7.90
N GLU A 109 -10.58 18.81 7.76
CA GLU A 109 -11.31 18.27 6.60
C GLU A 109 -10.78 18.82 5.27
N LYS A 110 -10.57 20.14 5.17
CA LYS A 110 -10.07 20.78 3.95
C LYS A 110 -8.66 20.31 3.60
N THR A 111 -7.80 20.16 4.61
CA THR A 111 -6.41 19.69 4.44
C THR A 111 -6.39 18.23 4.02
N LEU A 112 -7.20 17.37 4.65
CA LEU A 112 -7.37 15.98 4.26
C LEU A 112 -7.87 15.83 2.82
N GLN A 113 -8.86 16.63 2.42
CA GLN A 113 -9.37 16.62 1.04
C GLN A 113 -8.30 17.08 0.04
N ALA A 114 -7.49 18.08 0.38
CA ALA A 114 -6.38 18.52 -0.47
C ALA A 114 -5.31 17.43 -0.62
N LEU A 115 -4.88 16.81 0.48
CA LEU A 115 -3.92 15.70 0.47
C LEU A 115 -4.45 14.49 -0.32
N ARG A 116 -5.74 14.17 -0.17
CA ARG A 116 -6.38 13.11 -0.94
C ARG A 116 -6.38 13.41 -2.45
N LYS A 117 -6.69 14.65 -2.87
CA LYS A 117 -6.62 15.04 -4.27
C LYS A 117 -5.20 14.96 -4.83
N GLN A 118 -4.19 15.32 -4.03
CA GLN A 118 -2.79 15.16 -4.42
C GLN A 118 -2.42 13.69 -4.64
N LEU A 119 -2.91 12.79 -3.78
CA LEU A 119 -2.73 11.35 -3.96
C LEU A 119 -3.41 10.83 -5.24
N GLU A 120 -4.67 11.22 -5.46
CA GLU A 120 -5.43 10.83 -6.65
C GLU A 120 -4.80 11.32 -7.96
N ALA A 121 -4.04 12.43 -7.92
CA ALA A 121 -3.31 12.94 -9.08
C ALA A 121 -2.02 12.16 -9.42
N LEU A 122 -1.53 11.31 -8.50
CA LEU A 122 -0.31 10.50 -8.68
C LEU A 122 -0.60 9.09 -9.21
N VAL A 123 -1.86 8.65 -9.12
CA VAL A 123 -2.38 7.34 -9.52
C VAL A 123 -2.82 7.35 -10.97
#